data_AF-A0A7C1B503-F1
#
_entry.id   AF-A0A7C1B503-F1
#
_cell.length_a   1.000
_cell.length_b   1.000
_cell.length_c   1.000
_cell.angle_alpha   90.00
_cell.angle_beta   90.00
_cell.angle_gamma   90.00
#
_symmetry.space_group_name_H-M   'P 1'
#
loop_
_entity.id
_entity.type
_entity.pdbx_description
1 polymer ?
#
loop_
_entity_poly.entity_id
_entity_poly.type
_entity_poly.pdbx_seq_one_letter_code
_entity_poly.pdbx_strand_id
1 'polypeptide(L)'
;MNQEFRGEINSTHCPELIKILSLGRRTGRLSLNTGFEAGNIYFRDGDVVHATCSGLTGKPALFEMASWTTGDYAFLTDETPDIETISMPTNELLEEIAKRLNQIDKISSIIPSGATVYAIEP
;
A
#
# COMPACT_ATOMS: atom_id res chain seq x y z
N MET A 1 10.74 18.71 -11.43
CA MET A 1 9.94 17.78 -10.61
C MET A 1 9.86 18.34 -9.21
N ASN A 2 8.66 18.78 -8.80
CA ASN A 2 8.42 19.28 -7.46
C ASN A 2 8.02 18.08 -6.59
N GLN A 3 8.83 17.76 -5.57
CA GLN A 3 8.46 16.78 -4.56
C GLN A 3 8.01 17.47 -3.31
N GLU A 4 6.82 17.12 -2.85
CA GLU A 4 6.21 17.76 -1.68
C GLU A 4 6.20 16.85 -0.45
N PHE A 5 6.29 15.52 -0.60
CA PHE A 5 6.18 14.60 0.53
C PHE A 5 7.15 13.41 0.36
N ARG A 6 7.98 13.12 1.36
CA ARG A 6 8.88 11.95 1.41
C ARG A 6 8.97 11.42 2.85
N GLY A 7 9.18 10.12 2.99
CA GLY A 7 9.40 9.49 4.29
C GLY A 7 9.57 7.98 4.18
N GLU A 8 9.47 7.30 5.33
CA GLU A 8 9.64 5.85 5.45
C GLU A 8 8.32 5.19 5.83
N ILE A 9 8.02 4.05 5.22
CA ILE A 9 6.81 3.24 5.45
C ILE A 9 6.83 2.58 6.85
N ASN A 10 8.01 2.55 7.51
CA ASN A 10 8.21 1.89 8.81
C ASN A 10 7.31 2.43 9.94
N SER A 11 6.88 3.70 9.87
CA SER A 11 5.95 4.33 10.82
C SER A 11 4.59 4.68 10.21
N THR A 12 4.41 4.54 8.89
CA THR A 12 3.17 4.92 8.21
C THR A 12 2.87 3.93 7.11
N HIS A 13 1.85 3.11 7.31
CA HIS A 13 1.44 2.11 6.34
C HIS A 13 0.87 2.77 5.07
N CYS A 14 1.06 2.12 3.92
CA CYS A 14 0.51 2.55 2.62
C CYS A 14 -0.97 3.01 2.67
N PRO A 15 -1.93 2.27 3.28
CA PRO A 15 -3.32 2.73 3.40
C PRO A 15 -3.49 4.07 4.13
N GLU A 16 -2.64 4.37 5.11
CA GLU A 16 -2.68 5.64 5.84
C GLU A 16 -2.25 6.80 4.92
N LEU A 17 -1.20 6.59 4.11
CA LEU A 17 -0.73 7.56 3.11
C LEU A 17 -1.81 7.85 2.07
N ILE A 18 -2.46 6.80 1.55
CA ILE A 18 -3.59 6.94 0.60
C ILE A 18 -4.69 7.80 1.22
N LYS A 19 -5.05 7.54 2.48
CA LYS A 19 -6.09 8.28 3.20
C LYS A 19 -5.72 9.75 3.40
N ILE A 20 -4.49 10.05 3.81
CA ILE A 20 -3.99 11.43 4.00
C ILE A 20 -4.03 12.20 2.68
N LEU A 21 -3.52 11.60 1.59
CA LEU A 21 -3.49 12.23 0.27
C LEU A 21 -4.91 12.45 -0.30
N SER A 22 -5.80 11.50 -0.05
CA SER A 22 -7.22 11.59 -0.44
C SER A 22 -7.94 12.72 0.29
N LEU A 23 -7.80 12.80 1.61
CA LEU A 23 -8.37 13.90 2.42
C LEU A 23 -7.82 15.27 2.01
N GLY A 24 -6.54 15.33 1.64
CA GLY A 24 -5.91 16.53 1.11
C GLY A 24 -6.28 16.88 -0.34
N ARG A 25 -7.13 16.08 -1.00
CA ARG A 25 -7.49 16.18 -2.42
C ARG A 25 -6.27 16.37 -3.34
N ARG A 26 -5.19 15.64 -3.04
CA ARG A 26 -3.92 15.79 -3.74
C ARG A 26 -4.00 15.09 -5.10
N THR A 27 -3.39 15.71 -6.09
CA THR A 27 -3.23 15.15 -7.45
C THR A 27 -1.75 14.95 -7.71
N GLY A 28 -1.38 13.75 -8.14
CA GLY A 28 0.01 13.38 -8.37
C GLY A 28 0.28 11.90 -8.18
N ARG A 29 1.56 11.54 -8.10
CA ARG A 29 2.03 10.17 -7.99
C ARG A 29 2.70 9.93 -6.64
N LEU A 30 2.16 9.00 -5.86
CA LEU A 30 2.84 8.40 -4.73
C LEU A 30 3.69 7.23 -5.24
N SER A 31 4.99 7.31 -5.05
CA SER A 31 5.93 6.21 -5.27
C SER A 31 6.23 5.55 -3.94
N LEU A 32 6.24 4.22 -3.94
CA LEU A 32 6.59 3.36 -2.82
C LEU A 32 7.73 2.45 -3.27
N ASN A 33 8.71 2.22 -2.41
CA ASN A 33 9.86 1.37 -2.71
C ASN A 33 10.27 0.61 -1.45
N THR A 34 10.39 -0.71 -1.54
CA THR A 34 10.83 -1.57 -0.41
C THR A 34 12.32 -1.92 -0.48
N GLY A 35 13.04 -1.43 -1.50
CA GLY A 35 14.41 -1.80 -1.85
C GLY A 35 14.48 -2.98 -2.83
N PHE A 36 13.50 -3.88 -2.80
CA PHE A 36 13.38 -5.01 -3.72
C PHE A 36 12.29 -4.80 -4.77
N GLU A 37 11.22 -4.12 -4.38
CA GLU A 37 10.05 -3.86 -5.21
C GLU A 37 9.70 -2.38 -5.18
N ALA A 38 9.17 -1.90 -6.29
CA ALA A 38 8.72 -0.53 -6.43
C ALA A 38 7.33 -0.49 -7.04
N GLY A 39 6.54 0.47 -6.56
CA GLY A 39 5.18 0.67 -6.99
C GLY A 39 4.78 2.13 -7.02
N ASN A 40 3.79 2.44 -7.83
CA ASN A 40 3.30 3.78 -8.05
C ASN A 40 1.79 3.79 -7.90
N ILE A 41 1.28 4.77 -7.17
CA ILE A 41 -0.15 5.04 -6.99
C ILE A 41 -0.40 6.45 -7.49
N TYR A 42 -1.39 6.61 -8.36
CA TYR A 42 -1.72 7.87 -8.96
C TYR A 42 -3.05 8.38 -8.42
N PHE A 43 -3.05 9.65 -8.05
CA PHE A 43 -4.17 10.35 -7.46
C PHE A 43 -4.63 11.49 -8.38
N ARG A 44 -5.94 11.69 -8.49
CA ARG A 44 -6.57 12.83 -9.14
C ARG A 44 -7.71 13.35 -8.27
N ASP A 45 -7.61 14.60 -7.83
CA ASP A 45 -8.56 15.25 -6.91
C ASP A 45 -8.77 14.48 -5.59
N GLY A 46 -7.73 13.76 -5.14
CA GLY A 46 -7.83 12.87 -3.97
C GLY A 46 -8.36 11.48 -4.26
N ASP A 47 -8.75 11.18 -5.50
CA ASP A 47 -9.17 9.84 -5.91
C ASP A 47 -8.03 9.02 -6.52
N VAL A 48 -7.93 7.76 -6.12
CA VAL A 48 -6.96 6.83 -6.70
C VAL A 48 -7.46 6.35 -8.06
N VAL A 49 -6.82 6.82 -9.13
CA VAL A 49 -7.22 6.53 -10.52
C VAL A 49 -6.42 5.41 -11.15
N HIS A 50 -5.20 5.16 -10.65
CA HIS A 50 -4.31 4.15 -11.19
C HIS A 50 -3.27 3.68 -10.17
N ALA A 51 -2.76 2.46 -10.36
CA ALA A 51 -1.67 1.94 -9.58
C ALA A 51 -0.87 0.89 -10.36
N THR A 52 0.43 0.78 -10.10
CA THR A 52 1.31 -0.24 -10.70
C THR A 52 2.32 -0.74 -9.67
N CYS A 53 2.67 -2.02 -9.72
CA CYS A 53 3.64 -2.63 -8.80
C CYS A 53 4.14 -3.95 -9.39
N SER A 54 5.46 -4.13 -9.59
CA SER A 54 6.07 -5.40 -10.02
C SER A 54 5.32 -6.16 -11.15
N GLY A 55 4.77 -5.45 -12.15
CA GLY A 55 4.00 -6.03 -13.26
C GLY A 55 2.49 -6.17 -13.01
N LEU A 56 2.00 -5.90 -11.80
CA LEU A 56 0.59 -5.74 -11.47
C LEU A 56 0.10 -4.33 -11.84
N THR A 57 -1.19 -4.20 -12.12
CA THR A 57 -1.81 -2.93 -12.51
C THR A 57 -3.21 -2.78 -11.92
N GLY A 58 -3.54 -1.58 -11.47
CA GLY A 58 -4.81 -1.22 -10.83
C GLY A 58 -4.92 -1.76 -9.40
N LYS A 59 -6.12 -2.20 -9.03
CA LYS A 59 -6.42 -2.76 -7.70
C LYS A 59 -5.43 -3.83 -7.20
N PRO A 60 -5.00 -4.84 -7.99
CA PRO A 60 -4.02 -5.81 -7.50
C PRO A 60 -2.69 -5.19 -7.08
N ALA A 61 -2.23 -4.15 -7.78
CA ALA A 61 -1.02 -3.41 -7.39
C ALA A 61 -1.20 -2.68 -6.06
N LEU A 62 -2.37 -2.06 -5.84
CA LEU A 62 -2.68 -1.44 -4.53
C LEU A 62 -2.66 -2.45 -3.39
N PHE A 63 -3.23 -3.64 -3.61
CA PHE A 63 -3.27 -4.67 -2.57
C PHE A 63 -1.88 -5.17 -2.20
N GLU A 64 -1.01 -5.37 -3.20
CA GLU A 64 0.39 -5.74 -2.98
C GLU A 64 1.12 -4.67 -2.16
N MET A 65 1.05 -3.41 -2.62
CA MET A 65 1.68 -2.28 -1.93
C MET A 65 1.11 -2.03 -0.53
N ALA A 66 -0.17 -2.30 -0.31
CA ALA A 66 -0.81 -2.18 1.00
C ALA A 66 -0.28 -3.20 2.02
N SER A 67 0.28 -4.32 1.56
CA SER A 67 0.91 -5.33 2.40
C SER A 67 2.35 -4.97 2.80
N TRP A 68 2.94 -3.91 2.22
CA TRP A 68 4.30 -3.51 2.53
C TRP A 68 4.37 -2.85 3.91
N THR A 69 5.25 -3.40 4.76
CA THR A 69 5.47 -2.93 6.14
C THR A 69 6.73 -2.08 6.27
N THR A 70 7.61 -2.10 5.27
CA THR A 70 8.89 -1.38 5.28
C THR A 70 9.19 -0.83 3.88
N GLY A 71 9.97 0.25 3.81
CA GLY A 71 10.32 0.92 2.56
C GLY A 71 10.33 2.44 2.69
N ASP A 72 10.57 3.11 1.58
CA ASP A 72 10.50 4.55 1.41
C ASP A 72 9.32 4.95 0.52
N TYR A 73 8.83 6.17 0.72
CA TYR A 73 7.76 6.74 -0.08
C TYR A 73 8.09 8.17 -0.53
N ALA A 74 7.53 8.54 -1.68
CA ALA A 74 7.74 9.83 -2.31
C ALA A 74 6.49 10.27 -3.07
N PHE A 75 5.90 11.40 -2.72
CA PHE A 75 4.82 12.02 -3.48
C PHE A 75 5.37 13.10 -4.41
N LEU A 76 5.08 12.94 -5.70
CA LEU A 76 5.38 13.89 -6.76
C LEU A 76 4.07 14.53 -7.22
N THR A 77 3.93 15.84 -7.03
CA THR A 77 2.77 16.56 -7.54
C THR A 77 2.85 16.73 -9.06
N ASP A 78 1.68 16.87 -9.68
CA ASP A 78 1.52 17.10 -11.12
C ASP A 78 1.87 15.91 -12.04
N GLU A 79 2.13 14.73 -11.48
CA GLU A 79 2.27 13.50 -12.27
C GLU A 79 0.96 12.73 -12.34
N THR A 80 0.32 12.77 -13.51
CA THR A 80 -0.87 12.00 -13.83
C THR A 80 -0.53 10.75 -14.64
N PRO A 81 -1.28 9.65 -14.50
CA PRO A 81 -1.07 8.46 -15.29
C PRO A 81 -1.61 8.65 -16.71
N ASP A 82 -1.06 7.92 -17.68
CA ASP A 82 -1.57 7.88 -19.06
C ASP A 82 -2.88 7.07 -19.16
N ILE A 83 -3.09 6.14 -18.21
CA ILE A 83 -4.24 5.25 -18.14
C ILE A 83 -4.92 5.30 -16.77
N GLU A 84 -6.25 5.23 -16.75
CA GLU A 84 -7.05 5.07 -15.53
C GLU A 84 -7.56 3.63 -15.46
N THR A 85 -7.19 2.90 -14.41
CA THR A 85 -7.59 1.47 -14.25
C THR A 85 -8.43 1.25 -13.01
N ILE A 86 -8.67 2.31 -12.24
CA ILE A 86 -9.42 2.29 -11.00
C ILE A 86 -10.46 3.41 -11.11
N SER A 87 -11.72 3.02 -11.07
CA SER A 87 -12.87 3.96 -11.13
C SER A 87 -13.72 3.90 -9.85
N MET A 88 -13.21 3.24 -8.82
CA MET A 88 -13.88 3.09 -7.54
C MET A 88 -13.45 4.22 -6.60
N PRO A 89 -14.36 4.79 -5.79
CA PRO A 89 -13.99 5.82 -4.84
C PRO A 89 -12.96 5.32 -3.84
N THR A 90 -12.05 6.22 -3.44
CA THR A 90 -10.91 5.85 -2.59
C THR A 90 -11.31 5.28 -1.23
N ASN A 91 -12.44 5.73 -0.67
CA ASN A 91 -12.94 5.19 0.60
C ASN A 91 -13.29 3.70 0.49
N GLU A 92 -14.00 3.30 -0.57
CA GLU A 92 -14.34 1.88 -0.77
C GLU A 92 -13.08 1.03 -1.03
N LEU A 93 -12.09 1.58 -1.75
CA LEU A 93 -10.80 0.90 -1.93
C LEU A 93 -10.10 0.66 -0.59
N LEU A 94 -10.08 1.66 0.29
CA LEU A 94 -9.49 1.54 1.63
C LEU A 94 -10.23 0.50 2.49
N GLU A 95 -11.56 0.43 2.40
CA GLU A 95 -12.35 -0.59 3.09
C GLU A 95 -12.02 -2.01 2.60
N GLU A 96 -11.91 -2.20 1.28
CA GLU A 96 -11.52 -3.50 0.70
C GLU A 96 -10.09 -3.89 1.07
N ILE A 97 -9.15 -2.93 1.05
CA ILE A 97 -7.77 -3.15 1.52
C ILE A 97 -7.77 -3.59 2.98
N ALA A 98 -8.48 -2.88 3.86
CA ALA A 98 -8.54 -3.18 5.29
C ALA A 98 -9.11 -4.58 5.57
N LYS A 99 -10.20 -4.97 4.88
CA LYS A 99 -10.76 -6.32 4.97
C LYS A 99 -9.74 -7.38 4.59
N ARG A 100 -9.01 -7.16 3.49
CA ARG A 100 -8.03 -8.13 2.97
C ARG A 100 -6.82 -8.29 3.89
N LEU A 101 -6.30 -7.17 4.42
CA LEU A 101 -5.19 -7.21 5.39
C LEU A 101 -5.60 -7.93 6.69
N ASN A 102 -6.83 -7.72 7.18
CA ASN A 102 -7.33 -8.44 8.36
C ASN A 102 -7.45 -9.97 8.14
N GLN A 103 -7.79 -10.39 6.92
CA GLN A 103 -7.83 -11.81 6.57
C GLN A 103 -6.43 -12.45 6.55
N ILE A 104 -5.41 -11.69 6.14
CA ILE A 104 -4.01 -12.15 6.12
C ILE A 104 -3.48 -12.30 7.56
N ASP A 105 -3.77 -11.33 8.43
CA ASP A 105 -3.39 -11.36 9.86
C ASP A 105 -3.99 -12.57 10.60
N LYS A 106 -5.26 -12.89 10.34
CA LYS A 106 -5.95 -14.04 10.96
C LYS A 106 -5.33 -15.41 10.62
N ILE A 107 -4.66 -15.54 9.47
CA ILE A 107 -4.01 -16.80 9.08
C ILE A 107 -2.67 -16.95 9.80
N SER A 108 -1.94 -15.85 10.04
CA SER A 108 -0.67 -15.88 10.78
C SER A 108 -0.85 -16.18 12.28
N SER A 109 -2.05 -15.98 12.84
CA SER A 109 -2.32 -16.21 14.27
C SER A 109 -2.54 -17.68 14.64
N ILE A 110 -2.65 -18.60 13.67
CA ILE A 110 -2.92 -20.03 13.92
C ILE A 110 -1.64 -20.90 13.82
N ILE A 111 -0.49 -20.32 13.45
CA ILE A 111 0.78 -21.03 13.41
C ILE A 111 1.82 -20.30 14.28
N PRO A 112 1.89 -20.59 15.59
CA PRO A 112 3.12 -20.37 16.32
C PRO A 112 4.18 -21.30 15.70
N SER A 113 5.12 -20.70 14.97
CA SER A 113 6.31 -21.38 14.47
C SER A 113 7.05 -22.09 15.61
N GLY A 114 6.94 -23.42 15.65
CA GLY A 114 8.06 -24.32 15.92
C GLY A 114 8.71 -24.26 17.31
N ALA A 115 7.96 -24.30 18.40
CA ALA A 115 8.47 -24.91 19.63
C ALA A 115 8.09 -26.40 19.63
N THR A 116 8.85 -27.17 18.86
CA THR A 116 8.87 -28.63 18.93
C THR A 116 8.94 -29.07 20.38
N VAL A 117 7.96 -29.87 20.76
CA VAL A 117 7.95 -30.73 21.93
C VAL A 117 9.30 -31.44 22.02
N TYR A 118 10.11 -31.10 23.02
CA TYR A 118 11.16 -32.01 23.48
C TYR A 118 10.93 -32.33 24.95
N ALA A 119 10.30 -33.50 25.11
CA ALA A 119 10.43 -34.46 26.19
C ALA A 119 10.57 -33.93 27.63
N ILE A 120 9.46 -34.11 28.35
CA ILE A 120 9.45 -34.67 29.71
C ILE A 120 10.66 -35.57 30.04
N GLU A 121 11.29 -35.22 31.17
CA GLU A 121 11.85 -36.10 32.20
C GLU A 121 13.19 -36.81 31.92
N PRO A 122 14.00 -37.13 32.96
CA PRO A 122 13.67 -37.24 34.40
C PRO A 122 14.24 -36.15 35.34
#